data_AF-A0A924BAE6-F1
#
_entry.id   AF-A0A924BAE6-F1
#
_cell.length_a   1.000
_cell.length_b   1.000
_cell.length_c   1.000
_cell.angle_alpha   90.00
_cell.angle_beta   90.00
_cell.angle_gamma   90.00
#
_symmetry.space_group_name_H-M   'P 1'
#
loop_
_entity.id
_entity.type
_entity.pdbx_description
1 polymer ?
#
loop_
_entity_poly.entity_id
_entity_poly.type
_entity_poly.pdbx_seq_one_letter_code
_entity_poly.pdbx_strand_id
1 'polypeptide(L)'
;MKQLLFAVTVFAAAVSFADSSSVKENYTRIFEVTSAKYAKNHIVNPGQGNITLDYANQSVTLTVQKLSGCRTLICPKIVMMPLVITAPITSILTDNCGIHTVTAQLDERPVDGGLTQIVVLDPSEITCQTFVAVLPKAKYVTKHYNRMESKEVVTTSKMVLKDISASLNLN
;
A
#
# COMPACT_ATOMS: atom_id res chain seq x y z
N MET A 1 -53.59 -18.77 42.58
CA MET A 1 -52.42 -19.08 41.73
C MET A 1 -51.80 -17.75 41.30
N LYS A 2 -50.62 -17.42 41.86
CA LYS A 2 -49.92 -16.15 41.63
C LYS A 2 -49.09 -16.26 40.34
N GLN A 3 -49.38 -15.42 39.35
CA GLN A 3 -48.55 -15.31 38.14
C GLN A 3 -47.40 -14.35 38.43
N LEU A 4 -46.17 -14.87 38.30
CA LEU A 4 -44.92 -14.14 38.47
C LEU A 4 -44.48 -13.60 37.10
N LEU A 5 -44.50 -12.28 36.97
CA LEU A 5 -43.93 -11.54 35.84
C LEU A 5 -42.39 -11.64 35.87
N PHE A 6 -41.80 -12.28 34.87
CA PHE A 6 -40.37 -12.18 34.59
C PHE A 6 -40.13 -10.98 33.66
N ALA A 7 -39.59 -9.89 34.21
CA ALA A 7 -39.07 -8.77 33.44
C ALA A 7 -37.62 -9.07 33.04
N VAL A 8 -37.40 -9.35 31.76
CA VAL A 8 -36.05 -9.49 31.17
C VAL A 8 -35.62 -8.11 30.67
N THR A 9 -34.80 -7.41 31.44
CA THR A 9 -34.15 -6.18 31.02
C THR A 9 -32.95 -6.51 30.13
N VAL A 10 -33.12 -6.34 28.82
CA VAL A 10 -32.03 -6.41 27.85
C VAL A 10 -31.23 -5.10 27.93
N PHE A 11 -30.04 -5.17 28.53
CA PHE A 11 -29.06 -4.10 28.45
C PHE A 11 -28.50 -4.05 27.01
N ALA A 12 -29.01 -3.11 26.21
CA ALA A 12 -28.38 -2.75 24.95
C ALA A 12 -27.09 -1.96 25.28
N ALA A 13 -25.94 -2.64 25.24
CA ALA A 13 -24.65 -1.97 25.26
C ALA A 13 -24.49 -1.22 23.93
N ALA A 14 -24.69 0.10 23.97
CA ALA A 14 -24.30 0.99 22.89
C ALA A 14 -22.78 0.95 22.77
N VAL A 15 -22.28 0.21 21.79
CA VAL A 15 -20.88 0.27 21.36
C VAL A 15 -20.72 1.58 20.60
N SER A 16 -20.24 2.60 21.31
CA SER A 16 -19.79 3.85 20.69
C SER A 16 -18.51 3.56 19.91
N PHE A 17 -18.63 3.43 18.59
CA PHE A 17 -17.47 3.55 17.71
C PHE A 17 -17.05 5.02 17.73
N ALA A 18 -15.90 5.28 18.35
CA ALA A 18 -15.29 6.59 18.33
C ALA A 18 -14.98 7.01 16.89
N ASP A 19 -15.27 8.27 16.61
CA ASP A 19 -15.20 8.92 15.30
C ASP A 19 -13.91 8.63 14.54
N SER A 20 -14.12 8.22 13.29
CA SER A 20 -13.18 8.26 12.19
C SER A 20 -12.54 9.64 12.12
N SER A 21 -11.28 9.74 12.54
CA SER A 21 -10.43 10.89 12.28
C SER A 21 -10.48 11.21 10.78
N SER A 22 -10.85 12.45 10.48
CA SER A 22 -11.04 13.01 9.15
C SER A 22 -9.75 12.93 8.33
N VAL A 23 -9.51 11.82 7.64
CA VAL A 23 -8.62 11.80 6.48
C VAL A 23 -9.25 12.76 5.49
N LYS A 24 -8.57 13.84 5.10
CA LYS A 24 -9.08 14.77 4.08
C LYS A 24 -9.39 13.96 2.82
N GLU A 25 -10.67 13.72 2.52
CA GLU A 25 -11.12 12.65 1.61
C GLU A 25 -10.80 12.85 0.12
N ASN A 26 -10.06 13.91 -0.27
CA ASN A 26 -9.85 14.24 -1.68
C ASN A 26 -8.46 14.81 -1.97
N TYR A 27 -7.40 14.04 -1.71
CA TYR A 27 -6.09 14.39 -2.24
C TYR A 27 -5.33 13.16 -2.75
N THR A 28 -4.51 13.37 -3.76
CA THR A 28 -3.56 12.39 -4.29
C THR A 28 -2.18 12.71 -3.73
N ARG A 29 -1.47 11.68 -3.24
CA ARG A 29 -0.05 11.79 -2.88
C ARG A 29 0.78 11.00 -3.86
N ILE A 30 1.90 11.60 -4.26
CA ILE A 30 2.85 10.98 -5.17
C ILE A 30 4.19 10.92 -4.44
N PHE A 31 4.70 9.70 -4.32
CA PHE A 31 5.98 9.40 -3.73
C PHE A 31 6.94 8.89 -4.81
N GLU A 32 8.14 9.45 -4.85
CA GLU A 32 9.24 8.91 -5.65
C GLU A 32 9.97 7.82 -4.85
N VAL A 33 10.30 6.70 -5.51
CA VAL A 33 11.09 5.63 -4.92
C VAL A 33 12.57 6.02 -4.99
N THR A 34 13.14 6.41 -3.86
CA THR A 34 14.56 6.83 -3.76
C THR A 34 15.51 5.65 -3.69
N SER A 35 15.11 4.59 -3.00
CA SER A 35 15.84 3.34 -2.95
C SER A 35 14.88 2.17 -2.78
N ALA A 36 15.22 1.04 -3.39
CA ALA A 36 14.38 -0.14 -3.32
C ALA A 36 15.21 -1.42 -3.37
N LYS A 37 14.78 -2.39 -2.56
CA LYS A 37 15.25 -3.77 -2.60
C LYS A 37 14.12 -4.60 -3.20
N TYR A 38 14.11 -4.70 -4.53
CA TYR A 38 13.14 -5.51 -5.25
C TYR A 38 13.55 -6.99 -5.21
N ALA A 39 12.57 -7.86 -4.95
CA ALA A 39 12.76 -9.29 -5.17
C ALA A 39 12.87 -9.55 -6.69
N LYS A 40 13.77 -10.48 -7.08
CA LYS A 40 13.98 -10.84 -8.50
C LYS A 40 12.69 -11.31 -9.19
N ASN A 41 11.81 -11.97 -8.44
CA ASN A 41 10.53 -12.47 -8.93
C ASN A 41 9.48 -11.36 -9.10
N HIS A 42 9.70 -10.17 -8.53
CA HIS A 42 8.82 -9.02 -8.73
C HIS A 42 9.25 -8.21 -9.94
N ILE A 43 10.52 -7.83 -10.02
CA ILE A 43 11.06 -6.99 -11.10
C ILE A 43 12.49 -7.40 -11.43
N VAL A 44 12.75 -7.61 -12.72
CA VAL A 44 14.10 -7.73 -13.27
C VAL A 44 14.53 -6.36 -13.80
N ASN A 45 15.72 -5.89 -13.40
CA ASN A 45 16.28 -4.59 -13.76
C ASN A 45 15.36 -3.39 -13.46
N PRO A 46 15.05 -3.15 -12.17
CA PRO A 46 14.24 -2.00 -11.77
C PRO A 46 14.97 -0.68 -12.05
N GLY A 47 14.24 0.26 -12.66
CA GLY A 47 14.63 1.66 -12.78
C GLY A 47 13.95 2.53 -11.75
N GLN A 48 13.66 3.78 -12.13
CA GLN A 48 12.88 4.71 -11.31
C GLN A 48 11.46 4.17 -11.10
N GLY A 49 10.89 4.46 -9.93
CA GLY A 49 9.51 4.09 -9.64
C GLY A 49 8.83 5.14 -8.79
N ASN A 50 7.51 5.17 -8.86
CA ASN A 50 6.64 6.06 -8.10
C ASN A 50 5.53 5.25 -7.45
N ILE A 51 5.09 5.71 -6.28
CA ILE A 51 3.90 5.22 -5.61
C ILE A 51 2.90 6.37 -5.53
N THR A 52 1.71 6.14 -6.06
CA THR A 52 0.60 7.08 -6.00
C THR A 52 -0.42 6.56 -5.01
N LEU A 53 -0.69 7.31 -3.94
CA LEU A 53 -1.82 7.10 -3.05
C LEU A 53 -2.95 8.00 -3.53
N ASP A 54 -4.04 7.41 -3.97
CA ASP A 54 -5.25 8.13 -4.34
C ASP A 54 -6.33 7.83 -3.30
N TYR A 55 -6.49 8.75 -2.35
CA TYR A 55 -7.49 8.61 -1.28
C TYR A 55 -8.92 8.81 -1.82
N ALA A 56 -9.11 9.58 -2.89
CA ALA A 56 -10.41 9.81 -3.50
C ALA A 56 -10.92 8.55 -4.22
N ASN A 57 -10.07 7.92 -5.02
CA ASN A 57 -10.39 6.67 -5.71
C ASN A 57 -10.11 5.41 -4.87
N GLN A 58 -9.76 5.58 -3.59
CA GLN A 58 -9.38 4.51 -2.66
C GLN A 58 -8.42 3.49 -3.29
N SER A 59 -7.34 3.96 -3.92
CA SER A 59 -6.40 3.08 -4.62
C SER A 59 -4.95 3.46 -4.39
N VAL A 60 -4.07 2.48 -4.52
CA VAL A 60 -2.62 2.65 -4.50
C VAL A 60 -2.05 2.10 -5.79
N THR A 61 -1.29 2.93 -6.49
CA THR A 61 -0.64 2.54 -7.74
C THR A 61 0.87 2.59 -7.58
N LEU A 62 1.53 1.44 -7.78
CA LEU A 62 2.97 1.31 -7.89
C LEU A 62 3.36 1.27 -9.37
N THR A 63 4.15 2.23 -9.81
CA THR A 63 4.72 2.29 -11.15
C THR A 63 6.22 2.14 -11.07
N VAL A 64 6.80 1.19 -11.78
CA VAL A 64 8.26 1.00 -11.83
C VAL A 64 8.70 0.86 -13.28
N GLN A 65 9.57 1.76 -13.71
CA GLN A 65 10.23 1.68 -15.01
C GLN A 65 11.19 0.51 -15.03
N LYS A 66 11.25 -0.23 -16.13
CA LYS A 66 12.22 -1.31 -16.32
C LYS A 66 13.38 -0.79 -17.15
N LEU A 67 14.60 -0.96 -16.66
CA LEU A 67 15.79 -0.61 -17.42
C LEU A 67 16.08 -1.71 -18.42
N SER A 68 16.37 -1.33 -19.67
CA SER A 68 16.87 -2.26 -20.66
C SER A 68 18.20 -2.84 -20.13
N GLY A 69 18.25 -4.14 -19.90
CA GLY A 69 19.45 -4.83 -19.38
C GLY A 69 20.63 -4.86 -20.36
N CYS A 70 20.55 -4.15 -21.48
CA CYS A 70 21.56 -4.16 -22.50
C CYS A 70 22.61 -3.06 -22.29
N ARG A 71 23.84 -3.51 -22.08
CA ARG A 71 25.02 -2.68 -21.78
C ARG A 71 25.81 -2.28 -23.04
N THR A 72 25.44 -2.80 -24.21
CA THR A 72 26.17 -2.63 -25.47
C THR A 72 25.33 -1.94 -26.54
N LEU A 73 25.99 -1.14 -27.39
CA LEU A 73 25.40 -0.29 -28.44
C LEU A 73 24.69 -1.06 -29.57
N ILE A 74 24.89 -2.38 -29.66
CA ILE A 74 24.39 -3.25 -30.75
C ILE A 74 23.08 -3.96 -30.35
N CYS A 75 22.62 -3.77 -29.12
CA CYS A 75 21.40 -4.41 -28.68
C CYS A 75 20.18 -3.63 -29.20
N PRO A 76 19.19 -4.30 -29.81
CA PRO A 76 17.93 -3.63 -30.12
C PRO A 76 17.40 -3.06 -28.80
N LYS A 77 17.14 -1.74 -28.77
CA LYS A 77 16.49 -1.11 -27.63
C LYS A 77 15.07 -1.65 -27.53
N ILE A 78 14.92 -2.79 -26.86
CA ILE A 78 13.61 -3.32 -26.52
C ILE A 78 13.02 -2.35 -25.51
N VAL A 79 11.98 -1.64 -25.93
CA VAL A 79 11.20 -0.78 -25.06
C VAL A 79 10.52 -1.69 -24.05
N MET A 80 11.01 -1.70 -22.81
CA MET A 80 10.41 -2.49 -21.75
C MET A 80 9.22 -1.72 -21.19
N MET A 81 8.03 -2.33 -21.20
CA MET A 81 6.87 -1.71 -20.57
C MET A 81 7.09 -1.59 -19.06
N PRO A 82 6.71 -0.45 -18.46
CA PRO A 82 6.76 -0.29 -17.01
C PRO A 82 5.87 -1.33 -16.34
N LEU A 83 6.27 -1.72 -15.12
CA LEU A 83 5.35 -2.44 -14.24
C LEU A 83 4.41 -1.41 -13.62
N VAL A 84 3.11 -1.59 -13.81
CA VAL A 84 2.07 -0.80 -13.14
C VAL A 84 1.18 -1.76 -12.37
N ILE A 85 1.07 -1.54 -11.07
CA ILE A 85 0.23 -2.35 -10.18
C ILE A 85 -0.69 -1.40 -9.45
N THR A 86 -1.99 -1.60 -9.61
CA THR A 86 -3.02 -0.84 -8.89
C THR A 86 -3.78 -1.80 -7.98
N ALA A 87 -3.88 -1.44 -6.70
CA ALA A 87 -4.65 -2.20 -5.73
C ALA A 87 -5.58 -1.26 -4.95
N PRO A 88 -6.80 -1.69 -4.61
CA PRO A 88 -7.71 -0.88 -3.80
C PRO A 88 -7.23 -0.82 -2.35
N ILE A 89 -7.41 0.34 -1.71
CA ILE A 89 -7.13 0.54 -0.28
C ILE A 89 -8.16 -0.27 0.51
N THR A 90 -7.66 -1.19 1.33
CA THR A 90 -8.49 -2.01 2.20
C THR A 90 -8.47 -1.54 3.65
N SER A 91 -7.41 -0.84 4.07
CA SER A 91 -7.35 -0.24 5.40
C SER A 91 -6.40 0.95 5.46
N ILE A 92 -6.73 1.88 6.35
CA ILE A 92 -5.89 3.00 6.73
C ILE A 92 -5.82 2.97 8.25
N LEU A 93 -4.63 2.78 8.80
CA LEU A 93 -4.39 2.82 10.24
C LEU A 93 -3.62 4.09 10.57
N THR A 94 -4.19 4.92 11.44
CA THR A 94 -3.53 6.15 11.89
C THR A 94 -2.96 5.92 13.27
N ASP A 95 -1.66 6.10 13.42
CA ASP A 95 -1.00 6.05 14.73
C ASP A 95 -1.32 7.32 15.53
N ASN A 96 -1.08 7.30 16.84
CA ASN A 96 -1.26 8.43 17.76
C ASN A 96 -0.48 9.68 17.31
N CYS A 97 0.57 9.49 16.51
CA CYS A 97 1.38 10.57 15.94
C CYS A 97 0.89 11.09 14.60
N GLY A 98 -0.27 10.65 14.08
CA GLY A 98 -0.79 11.08 12.78
C GLY A 98 -0.10 10.43 11.57
N ILE A 99 0.68 9.36 11.80
CA ILE A 99 1.30 8.60 10.71
C ILE A 99 0.27 7.59 10.19
N HIS A 100 0.02 7.60 8.88
CA HIS A 100 -0.89 6.66 8.24
C HIS A 100 -0.14 5.44 7.73
N THR A 101 -0.64 4.26 8.08
CA THR A 101 -0.28 3.00 7.42
C THR A 101 -1.42 2.60 6.50
N VAL A 102 -1.24 2.87 5.21
CA VAL A 102 -2.20 2.55 4.16
C VAL A 102 -1.90 1.17 3.62
N THR A 103 -2.88 0.29 3.67
CA THR A 103 -2.80 -1.05 3.08
C THR A 103 -3.75 -1.13 1.91
N ALA A 104 -3.21 -1.44 0.74
CA ALA A 104 -3.97 -1.75 -0.45
C ALA A 104 -3.75 -3.20 -0.86
N GLN A 105 -4.81 -3.88 -1.28
CA GLN A 105 -4.78 -5.31 -1.54
C GLN A 105 -5.72 -5.69 -2.69
N LEU A 106 -5.21 -6.51 -3.61
CA LEU A 106 -5.98 -7.13 -4.68
C LEU A 106 -5.81 -8.65 -4.56
N ASP A 107 -6.91 -9.37 -4.41
CA ASP A 107 -6.91 -10.82 -4.25
C ASP A 107 -7.46 -11.51 -5.50
N GLU A 108 -6.56 -12.01 -6.34
CA GLU A 108 -6.92 -12.71 -7.58
C GLU A 108 -6.83 -14.23 -7.43
N ARG A 109 -6.60 -14.75 -6.21
CA ARG A 109 -6.52 -16.20 -5.96
C ARG A 109 -7.73 -17.00 -6.45
N PRO A 110 -8.97 -16.48 -6.42
CA PRO A 110 -10.13 -17.21 -6.97
C PRO A 110 -10.06 -17.50 -8.48
N VAL A 111 -9.24 -16.75 -9.24
CA VAL A 111 -9.08 -16.87 -10.70
C VAL A 111 -7.68 -17.34 -11.10
N ASP A 112 -7.06 -18.18 -10.27
CA ASP A 112 -5.67 -18.66 -10.40
C ASP A 112 -4.59 -17.56 -10.35
N GLY A 113 -4.94 -16.36 -9.86
CA GLY A 113 -4.01 -15.27 -9.61
C GLY A 113 -3.34 -15.32 -8.24
N GLY A 114 -2.59 -14.27 -7.94
CA GLY A 114 -1.94 -14.08 -6.64
C GLY A 114 -2.69 -13.10 -5.74
N LEU A 115 -2.35 -13.13 -4.46
CA LEU A 115 -2.59 -11.99 -3.59
C LEU A 115 -1.53 -10.94 -3.87
N THR A 116 -1.97 -9.72 -4.14
CA THR A 116 -1.11 -8.54 -4.28
C THR A 116 -1.40 -7.57 -3.14
N GLN A 117 -0.37 -7.11 -2.45
CA GLN A 117 -0.51 -6.17 -1.35
C GLN A 117 0.57 -5.08 -1.41
N ILE A 118 0.15 -3.82 -1.29
CA ILE A 118 1.02 -2.66 -1.15
C ILE A 118 0.72 -2.02 0.20
N VAL A 119 1.74 -1.94 1.05
CA VAL A 119 1.65 -1.27 2.36
C VAL A 119 2.52 -0.04 2.31
N VAL A 120 1.93 1.14 2.52
CA VAL A 120 2.61 2.43 2.49
C VAL A 120 2.53 3.08 3.86
N LEU A 121 3.68 3.50 4.38
CA LEU A 121 3.79 4.34 5.56
C LEU A 121 3.88 5.78 5.09
N ASP A 122 2.84 6.55 5.36
CA ASP A 122 2.68 7.96 5.00
C ASP A 122 2.77 8.84 6.27
N PRO A 123 3.91 9.51 6.50
CA PRO A 123 4.11 10.41 7.64
C PRO A 123 3.67 11.86 7.36
N SER A 124 2.83 12.10 6.34
CA SER A 124 2.46 13.46 5.90
C SER A 124 1.78 14.32 6.99
N GLU A 125 1.03 13.70 7.90
CA GLU A 125 0.28 14.40 8.96
C GLU A 125 0.92 14.20 10.34
N ILE A 126 2.25 14.02 10.40
CA ILE A 126 2.94 13.80 11.67
C ILE A 126 2.78 15.00 12.61
N THR A 127 2.19 14.76 13.79
CA THR A 127 1.97 15.78 14.83
C THR A 127 2.96 15.66 15.99
N CYS A 128 3.53 14.48 16.20
CA CYS A 128 4.51 14.25 17.24
C CYS A 128 5.83 14.98 16.95
N GLN A 129 6.37 15.66 17.95
CA GLN A 129 7.74 16.16 17.92
C GLN A 129 8.71 14.99 18.06
N THR A 130 9.20 14.48 16.93
CA THR A 130 10.23 13.45 16.91
C THR A 130 11.59 14.09 16.66
N PHE A 131 12.63 13.68 17.42
CA PHE A 131 14.01 14.11 17.18
C PHE A 131 14.56 13.64 15.82
N VAL A 132 13.93 12.64 15.21
CA VAL A 132 14.31 12.06 13.92
C VAL A 132 13.11 12.12 12.99
N ALA A 133 13.32 12.58 11.75
CA ALA A 133 12.27 12.60 10.74
C ALA A 133 11.89 11.16 10.35
N VAL A 134 10.59 10.86 10.40
CA VAL A 134 10.06 9.59 9.92
C VAL A 134 9.99 9.64 8.40
N LEU A 135 10.78 8.79 7.73
CA LEU A 135 10.78 8.70 6.27
C LEU A 135 9.65 7.81 5.77
N PRO A 136 8.94 8.19 4.69
CA PRO A 136 7.93 7.35 4.08
C PRO A 136 8.56 6.08 3.51
N LYS A 137 7.85 4.96 3.62
CA LYS A 137 8.32 3.63 3.21
C LYS A 137 7.18 2.86 2.58
N ALA A 138 7.51 1.97 1.65
CA ALA A 138 6.55 1.03 1.12
C ALA A 138 7.05 -0.41 1.12
N LYS A 139 6.11 -1.33 1.21
CA LYS A 139 6.32 -2.76 1.02
C LYS A 139 5.38 -3.24 -0.06
N TYR A 140 5.93 -3.95 -1.04
CA TYR A 140 5.15 -4.64 -2.06
C TYR A 140 5.28 -6.14 -1.82
N VAL A 141 4.16 -6.81 -1.57
CA VAL A 141 4.09 -8.22 -1.21
C VAL A 141 3.20 -8.93 -2.21
N THR A 142 3.67 -10.06 -2.72
CA THR A 142 2.82 -11.01 -3.44
C THR A 142 2.79 -12.34 -2.71
N LYS A 143 1.63 -13.00 -2.70
CA LYS A 143 1.48 -14.36 -2.18
C LYS A 143 0.75 -15.21 -3.21
N HIS A 144 1.26 -16.40 -3.48
CA HIS A 144 0.55 -17.36 -4.33
C HIS A 144 0.85 -18.78 -3.85
N TYR A 145 -0.02 -19.72 -4.20
CA TYR A 145 0.15 -21.12 -3.84
C TYR A 145 0.89 -21.86 -4.96
N ASN A 146 2.10 -22.36 -4.67
CA ASN A 146 2.84 -23.21 -5.59
C ASN A 146 2.32 -24.65 -5.46
N ARG A 147 1.58 -25.12 -6.48
CA ARG A 147 0.99 -26.46 -6.52
C ARG A 147 2.05 -27.58 -6.54
N MET A 148 3.20 -27.35 -7.18
CA MET A 148 4.26 -28.37 -7.31
C MET A 148 4.92 -28.67 -5.96
N GLU A 149 5.12 -27.65 -5.14
CA GLU A 149 5.75 -27.77 -3.82
C GLU A 149 4.73 -27.85 -2.69
N SER A 150 3.43 -27.71 -2.99
CA SER A 150 2.32 -27.65 -2.04
C SER A 150 2.53 -26.59 -0.95
N LYS A 151 3.09 -25.44 -1.32
CA LYS A 151 3.51 -24.38 -0.39
C LYS A 151 3.07 -22.99 -0.85
N GLU A 152 2.74 -22.13 0.10
CA GLU A 152 2.55 -20.70 -0.17
C GLU A 152 3.92 -20.04 -0.37
N VAL A 153 4.08 -19.37 -1.50
CA VAL A 153 5.28 -18.59 -1.82
C VAL A 153 4.97 -17.12 -1.56
N VAL A 154 5.71 -16.52 -0.65
CA VAL A 154 5.61 -15.10 -0.30
C VAL A 154 6.83 -14.37 -0.83
N THR A 155 6.60 -13.36 -1.67
CA THR A 155 7.66 -12.50 -2.21
C THR A 155 7.46 -11.09 -1.68
N THR A 156 8.55 -10.44 -1.25
CA THR A 156 8.50 -9.08 -0.68
C THR A 156 9.57 -8.18 -1.28
N SER A 157 9.15 -7.01 -1.72
CA SER A 157 10.02 -5.87 -2.07
C SER A 157 9.84 -4.76 -1.04
N LYS A 158 10.93 -4.07 -0.70
CA LYS A 158 10.92 -2.94 0.24
C LYS A 158 11.41 -1.68 -0.46
N MET A 159 10.80 -0.55 -0.18
CA MET A 159 11.08 0.73 -0.82
C MET A 159 11.17 1.84 0.23
N VAL A 160 12.12 2.74 0.04
CA VAL A 160 12.20 4.02 0.74
C VAL A 160 11.70 5.08 -0.22
N LEU A 161 10.86 5.97 0.28
CA LEU A 161 10.12 6.92 -0.52
C LEU A 161 10.56 8.35 -0.21
N LYS A 162 10.21 9.26 -1.10
CA LYS A 162 10.27 10.71 -0.90
C LYS A 162 8.98 11.32 -1.41
N ASP A 163 8.32 12.13 -0.59
CA ASP A 163 7.12 12.85 -1.02
C ASP A 163 7.50 13.92 -2.05
N ILE A 164 6.85 13.88 -3.22
CA ILE A 164 7.00 14.85 -4.30
C ILE A 164 5.68 15.53 -4.66
N SER A 165 4.63 15.32 -3.85
CA SER A 165 3.29 15.88 -4.06
C SER A 165 3.32 17.42 -4.07
N ALA A 166 4.15 18.04 -3.24
CA ALA A 166 4.28 19.49 -3.19
C ALA A 166 4.97 20.09 -4.43
N SER A 167 5.91 19.36 -5.06
CA SER A 167 6.63 19.83 -6.25
C SER A 167 5.79 19.78 -7.53
N LEU A 168 4.68 19.05 -7.56
CA LEU A 168 3.82 18.91 -8.74
C LEU A 168 2.71 19.97 -8.83
N ASN A 169 2.43 20.70 -7.75
CA ASN A 169 1.42 21.76 -7.69
C ASN A 169 1.96 23.17 -8.03
N LEU A 170 3.18 23.27 -8.55
CA LEU A 170 3.87 24.55 -8.84
C LEU A 170 3.89 24.92 -10.34
N ASN A 171 3.10 24.24 -11.19
CA ASN A 171 2.93 24.56 -12.61
C ASN A 171 1.49 24.94 -12.93
#